data_AF-A0A085LDF3-F1
#
_entry.id   AF-A0A085LDF3-F1
#
_cell.length_a   1.000
_cell.length_b   1.000
_cell.length_c   1.000
_cell.angle_alpha   90.00
_cell.angle_beta   90.00
_cell.angle_gamma   90.00
#
_symmetry.space_group_name_H-M   'P 1'
#
loop_
_entity.id
_entity.type
_entity.pdbx_description
1 polymer ?
#
loop_
_entity_poly.entity_id
_entity_poly.type
_entity_poly.pdbx_seq_one_letter_code
_entity_poly.pdbx_strand_id
1 'polypeptide(L)'
;MRPASATHVALGSMSDVPDHLYRDPMVINRSAEATTPYAALLRPLDDVPAPPENLAEALGDGSAPPPPQKGMTWKREPWARRLSVVPDVDDLLASLPGQVDRATVLESVRKSEAADRTDLAFVATMIWGYGSSGYGPYRTARVLTGGSDAVDPTVLERLRSAARTARTQGALSGFYAMRNLPGRVSYLGPAFFTKWLYFTTATAGPDSDDAAPVLDMRVRDWIATNAGVQLRLDKTWAYHQYLQLLDAWAVRPAGTLSRATVERVIFSLS
;
A
#
# COMPACT_ATOMS: atom_id res chain seq x y z
N MET A 1 2.05 26.02 72.60
CA MET A 1 1.08 27.13 72.47
C MET A 1 1.34 27.81 71.13
N ARG A 2 0.31 27.96 70.30
CA ARG A 2 0.27 28.30 68.85
C ARG A 2 0.62 27.19 67.84
N PRO A 3 -0.33 26.81 66.95
CA PRO A 3 -0.16 25.81 65.89
C PRO A 3 -0.08 26.40 64.46
N ALA A 4 0.26 25.52 63.51
CA ALA A 4 -0.20 25.38 62.12
C ALA A 4 -0.11 26.54 61.11
N SER A 5 0.56 26.26 59.98
CA SER A 5 -0.01 26.41 58.64
C SER A 5 0.78 25.57 57.64
N ALA A 6 0.22 24.42 57.26
CA ALA A 6 0.63 23.65 56.09
C ALA A 6 -0.40 23.94 55.00
N THR A 7 0.10 24.42 53.86
CA THR A 7 -0.66 24.85 52.70
C THR A 7 -1.43 23.69 52.08
N HIS A 8 -2.77 23.82 52.05
CA HIS A 8 -3.67 23.03 51.23
C HIS A 8 -3.47 23.41 49.75
N VAL A 9 -3.05 22.47 48.91
CA VAL A 9 -3.19 22.58 47.46
C VAL A 9 -4.43 21.77 47.08
N ALA A 10 -5.43 22.47 46.55
CA ALA A 10 -6.70 21.91 46.15
C ALA A 10 -6.53 20.96 44.94
N LEU A 11 -7.14 19.78 45.04
CA LEU A 11 -7.40 18.87 43.94
C LEU A 11 -8.36 19.55 42.96
N GLY A 12 -7.84 20.02 41.83
CA GLY A 12 -8.62 20.47 40.70
C GLY A 12 -9.26 19.28 39.99
N SER A 13 -10.60 19.25 40.02
CA SER A 13 -11.44 18.43 39.16
C SER A 13 -11.13 18.70 37.68
N MET A 14 -10.57 17.72 36.97
CA MET A 14 -10.53 17.68 35.50
C MET A 14 -11.61 16.73 35.01
N SER A 15 -12.87 17.20 35.09
CA SER A 15 -13.95 16.73 34.22
C SER A 15 -14.21 17.86 33.24
N ASP A 16 -13.74 17.69 32.00
CA ASP A 16 -14.23 18.34 30.77
C ASP A 16 -13.24 18.06 29.63
N VAL A 17 -13.35 16.86 29.05
CA VAL A 17 -12.81 16.61 27.71
C VAL A 17 -13.99 16.74 26.74
N PRO A 18 -13.93 17.62 25.74
CA PRO A 18 -15.05 17.85 24.84
C PRO A 18 -15.33 16.62 23.96
N ASP A 19 -16.59 16.20 23.95
CA ASP A 19 -17.12 14.95 23.37
C ASP A 19 -17.27 14.99 21.82
N HIS A 20 -16.32 15.59 21.09
CA HIS A 20 -16.41 15.77 19.64
C HIS A 20 -15.18 15.28 18.85
N LEU A 21 -14.47 14.27 19.38
CA LEU A 21 -13.35 13.61 18.68
C LEU A 21 -13.59 12.13 18.37
N TYR A 22 -14.81 11.63 18.48
CA TYR A 22 -15.20 10.43 17.75
C TYR A 22 -15.42 10.82 16.28
N ARG A 23 -14.37 10.73 15.47
CA ARG A 23 -14.53 10.62 14.03
C ARG A 23 -15.34 9.36 13.78
N ASP A 24 -16.52 9.55 13.18
CA ASP A 24 -17.32 8.48 12.58
C ASP A 24 -16.40 7.51 11.83
N PRO A 25 -16.51 6.19 12.04
CA PRO A 25 -15.84 5.23 11.18
C PRO A 25 -16.31 5.52 9.76
N MET A 26 -15.34 5.72 8.87
CA MET A 26 -15.49 6.10 7.47
C MET A 26 -16.72 5.43 6.84
N VAL A 27 -17.87 6.11 6.91
CA VAL A 27 -19.05 5.72 6.15
C VAL A 27 -18.64 5.95 4.71
N ILE A 28 -18.28 4.87 4.02
CA ILE A 28 -18.09 4.90 2.57
C ILE A 28 -19.40 5.44 2.01
N ASN A 29 -19.35 6.71 1.59
CA ASN A 29 -20.49 7.37 0.99
C ASN A 29 -20.79 6.65 -0.33
N ARG A 30 -21.68 5.65 -0.29
CA ARG A 30 -22.13 4.88 -1.47
C ARG A 30 -22.65 5.78 -2.59
N SER A 31 -23.05 7.02 -2.27
CA SER A 31 -23.49 8.03 -3.24
C SER A 31 -22.35 8.58 -4.11
N ALA A 32 -21.10 8.53 -3.65
CA ALA A 32 -19.95 8.98 -4.43
C ALA A 32 -19.54 7.97 -5.52
N GLU A 33 -19.76 6.67 -5.30
CA GLU A 33 -19.37 5.62 -6.25
C GLU A 33 -20.18 5.68 -7.56
N ALA A 34 -21.43 6.16 -7.51
CA ALA A 34 -22.34 6.22 -8.66
C ALA A 34 -21.90 7.22 -9.77
N THR A 35 -20.94 8.10 -9.50
CA THR A 35 -20.42 9.09 -10.47
C THR A 35 -19.01 8.79 -10.97
N THR A 36 -18.43 7.65 -10.55
CA THR A 36 -17.07 7.28 -10.93
C THR A 36 -17.02 6.64 -12.33
N PRO A 37 -15.95 6.86 -13.12
CA PRO A 37 -15.83 6.33 -14.48
C PRO A 37 -15.76 4.79 -14.55
N TYR A 38 -15.66 4.12 -13.40
CA TYR A 38 -15.60 2.66 -13.29
C TYR A 38 -16.84 2.04 -12.65
N ALA A 39 -17.86 2.82 -12.26
CA ALA A 39 -19.06 2.31 -11.61
C ALA A 39 -19.72 1.16 -12.41
N ALA A 40 -19.88 1.36 -13.73
CA ALA A 40 -20.45 0.36 -14.63
C ALA A 40 -19.57 -0.90 -14.82
N LEU A 41 -18.31 -0.85 -14.40
CA LEU A 41 -17.41 -2.01 -14.47
C LEU A 41 -17.54 -2.90 -13.24
N LEU A 42 -18.04 -2.37 -12.11
CA LEU A 42 -18.05 -3.07 -10.84
C LEU A 42 -18.91 -4.33 -10.89
N ARG A 43 -18.39 -5.38 -10.25
CA ARG A 43 -19.08 -6.66 -10.06
C ARG A 43 -18.88 -7.03 -8.59
N PRO A 44 -19.67 -6.47 -7.67
CA PRO A 44 -19.55 -6.78 -6.26
C PRO A 44 -19.67 -8.28 -6.02
N LEU A 45 -19.06 -8.78 -4.94
CA LEU A 45 -19.39 -10.12 -4.46
C LEU A 45 -20.82 -10.11 -3.91
N ASP A 46 -21.64 -11.08 -4.35
CA ASP A 46 -23.00 -11.26 -3.83
C ASP A 46 -22.98 -11.71 -2.36
N ASP A 47 -22.02 -12.58 -2.03
CA ASP A 47 -21.70 -13.02 -0.68
C ASP A 47 -20.18 -12.97 -0.47
N VAL A 48 -19.76 -12.41 0.66
CA VAL A 48 -18.34 -12.31 1.01
C VAL A 48 -18.02 -13.47 1.95
N PRO A 49 -17.18 -14.45 1.52
CA PRO A 49 -16.88 -15.60 2.35
C PRO A 49 -16.25 -15.17 3.67
N ALA A 50 -16.51 -15.95 4.73
CA ALA A 50 -15.80 -15.80 6.00
C ALA A 50 -14.27 -15.91 5.80
N PRO A 51 -13.45 -15.24 6.64
CA PRO A 51 -12.01 -15.39 6.55
C PRO A 51 -11.63 -16.86 6.77
N PRO A 52 -10.75 -17.44 5.93
CA PRO A 52 -10.22 -18.78 6.16
C PRO A 52 -9.60 -18.92 7.56
N GLU A 53 -9.71 -20.09 8.18
CA GLU A 53 -9.33 -20.31 9.59
C GLU A 53 -7.88 -19.89 9.88
N ASN A 54 -6.92 -20.30 9.05
CA ASN A 54 -5.51 -19.91 9.17
C ASN A 54 -5.28 -18.40 9.07
N LEU A 55 -6.09 -17.66 8.30
CA LEU A 55 -6.04 -16.20 8.25
C LEU A 55 -6.65 -15.59 9.51
N ALA A 56 -7.79 -16.11 9.97
CA ALA A 56 -8.43 -15.64 11.20
C ALA A 56 -7.51 -15.84 12.42
N GLU A 57 -6.84 -16.99 12.52
CA GLU A 57 -5.85 -17.27 13.56
C GLU A 57 -4.66 -16.31 13.50
N ALA A 58 -4.11 -16.08 12.30
CA ALA A 58 -2.95 -15.21 12.12
C ALA A 58 -3.24 -13.72 12.37
N LEU A 59 -4.48 -13.28 12.13
CA LEU A 59 -4.95 -11.92 12.47
C LEU A 59 -5.31 -11.78 13.96
N GLY A 60 -5.60 -12.89 14.64
CA GLY A 60 -6.05 -12.90 16.03
C GLY A 60 -7.34 -12.09 16.24
N ASP A 61 -7.49 -11.56 17.46
CA ASP A 61 -8.64 -10.71 17.82
C ASP A 61 -8.48 -9.25 17.36
N GLY A 62 -7.35 -8.89 16.76
CA GLY A 62 -7.02 -7.54 16.32
C GLY A 62 -6.40 -6.64 17.41
N SER A 63 -6.14 -7.15 18.61
CA SER A 63 -5.56 -6.38 19.72
C SER A 63 -4.06 -6.10 19.57
N ALA A 64 -3.36 -6.88 18.75
CA ALA A 64 -1.93 -6.74 18.48
C ALA A 64 -1.65 -6.78 16.97
N PRO A 65 -0.71 -5.96 16.48
CA PRO A 65 -0.33 -5.99 15.07
C PRO A 65 0.36 -7.33 14.73
N PRO A 66 0.02 -7.96 13.59
CA PRO A 66 0.71 -9.16 13.14
C PRO A 66 2.20 -8.89 12.88
N PRO A 67 3.09 -9.89 13.06
CA PRO A 67 4.53 -9.72 12.88
C PRO A 67 4.90 -9.11 11.51
N PRO A 68 5.89 -8.22 11.45
CA PRO A 68 6.27 -7.57 10.19
C PRO A 68 6.72 -8.60 9.16
N GLN A 69 6.45 -8.31 7.89
CA GLN A 69 6.93 -9.12 6.79
C GLN A 69 8.47 -9.09 6.75
N LYS A 70 9.09 -10.26 6.59
CA LYS A 70 10.55 -10.36 6.42
C LYS A 70 11.00 -9.56 5.18
N GLY A 71 12.12 -8.85 5.31
CA GLY A 71 12.70 -8.10 4.20
C GLY A 71 13.22 -9.02 3.09
N MET A 72 13.38 -8.45 1.89
CA MET A 72 13.86 -9.14 0.71
C MET A 72 15.31 -8.77 0.43
N THR A 73 16.15 -9.76 0.12
CA THR A 73 17.52 -9.53 -0.33
C THR A 73 17.52 -9.05 -1.77
N TRP A 74 18.50 -8.23 -2.12
CA TRP A 74 18.71 -7.73 -3.48
C TRP A 74 20.20 -7.51 -3.73
N LYS A 75 20.60 -7.30 -4.98
CA LYS A 75 22.00 -7.09 -5.36
C LYS A 75 22.16 -5.70 -5.96
N ARG A 76 23.03 -4.84 -5.41
CA ARG A 76 23.20 -3.46 -5.86
C ARG A 76 23.65 -3.33 -7.31
N GLU A 77 24.69 -4.07 -7.68
CA GLU A 77 25.42 -3.85 -8.94
C GLU A 77 24.55 -3.99 -10.21
N PRO A 78 23.66 -4.99 -10.37
CA PRO A 78 22.77 -5.06 -11.53
C PRO A 78 21.81 -3.86 -11.65
N TRP A 79 21.38 -3.28 -10.53
CA TRP A 79 20.50 -2.10 -10.51
C TRP A 79 21.26 -0.86 -10.96
N ALA A 80 22.43 -0.60 -10.38
CA ALA A 80 23.30 0.53 -10.76
C ALA A 80 23.62 0.50 -12.26
N ARG A 81 24.02 -0.67 -12.77
CA ARG A 81 24.37 -0.84 -14.19
C ARG A 81 23.20 -0.58 -15.14
N ARG A 82 21.99 -1.03 -14.79
CA ARG A 82 20.82 -0.94 -15.70
C ARG A 82 20.07 0.37 -15.59
N LEU A 83 20.24 1.09 -14.49
CA LEU A 83 19.54 2.35 -14.21
C LEU A 83 20.48 3.55 -14.25
N SER A 84 21.67 3.46 -14.84
CA SER A 84 22.61 4.59 -14.98
C SER A 84 22.03 5.79 -15.74
N VAL A 85 20.93 5.60 -16.46
CA VAL A 85 20.15 6.66 -17.12
C VAL A 85 19.33 7.50 -16.12
N VAL A 86 19.05 6.97 -14.93
CA VAL A 86 18.29 7.64 -13.86
C VAL A 86 19.29 8.48 -13.04
N PRO A 87 19.18 9.83 -13.04
CA PRO A 87 20.08 10.68 -12.26
C PRO A 87 20.08 10.28 -10.78
N ASP A 88 21.23 10.37 -10.11
CA ASP A 88 21.39 10.13 -8.67
C ASP A 88 20.93 8.74 -8.18
N VAL A 89 20.76 7.77 -9.10
CA VAL A 89 20.34 6.42 -8.71
C VAL A 89 21.39 5.76 -7.80
N ASP A 90 22.67 6.02 -8.02
CA ASP A 90 23.74 5.43 -7.22
C ASP A 90 23.66 5.87 -5.75
N ASP A 91 23.25 7.11 -5.47
CA ASP A 91 23.04 7.61 -4.11
C ASP A 91 21.87 6.90 -3.43
N LEU A 92 20.74 6.72 -4.15
CA LEU A 92 19.62 5.91 -3.68
C LEU A 92 20.09 4.49 -3.34
N LEU A 93 20.78 3.83 -4.28
CA LEU A 93 21.22 2.45 -4.13
C LEU A 93 22.26 2.27 -3.02
N ALA A 94 23.11 3.26 -2.79
CA ALA A 94 24.06 3.28 -1.68
C ALA A 94 23.37 3.42 -0.33
N SER A 95 22.26 4.18 -0.26
CA SER A 95 21.49 4.39 0.96
C SER A 95 20.67 3.18 1.42
N LEU A 96 20.32 2.27 0.50
CA LEU A 96 19.51 1.09 0.81
C LEU A 96 20.34 -0.03 1.46
N PRO A 97 19.84 -0.68 2.54
CA PRO A 97 20.46 -1.83 3.16
C PRO A 97 20.41 -3.07 2.24
N GLY A 98 21.23 -4.08 2.50
CA GLY A 98 21.28 -5.32 1.67
C GLY A 98 20.00 -6.18 1.72
N GLN A 99 19.13 -5.91 2.69
CA GLN A 99 17.79 -6.49 2.79
C GLN A 99 16.80 -5.35 3.01
N VAL A 100 15.76 -5.26 2.17
CA VAL A 100 14.75 -4.19 2.24
C VAL A 100 13.40 -4.76 2.65
N ASP A 101 12.77 -4.16 3.65
CA ASP A 101 11.40 -4.44 4.05
C ASP A 101 10.47 -3.27 3.68
N ARG A 102 9.19 -3.37 4.07
CA ARG A 102 8.21 -2.32 3.79
C ARG A 102 8.57 -1.00 4.48
N ALA A 103 9.06 -1.03 5.72
CA ALA A 103 9.40 0.18 6.47
C ALA A 103 10.57 0.93 5.79
N THR A 104 11.63 0.21 5.45
CA THR A 104 12.81 0.74 4.75
C THR A 104 12.43 1.38 3.42
N VAL A 105 11.59 0.70 2.64
CA VAL A 105 11.20 1.19 1.30
C VAL A 105 10.23 2.36 1.41
N LEU A 106 9.34 2.38 2.41
CA LEU A 106 8.48 3.53 2.68
C LEU A 106 9.29 4.77 3.01
N GLU A 107 10.31 4.66 3.86
CA GLU A 107 11.20 5.79 4.17
C GLU A 107 11.89 6.31 2.90
N SER A 108 12.43 5.40 2.08
CA SER A 108 13.08 5.75 0.81
C SER A 108 12.12 6.42 -0.19
N VAL A 109 10.89 5.91 -0.31
CA VAL A 109 9.84 6.47 -1.16
C VAL A 109 9.43 7.86 -0.68
N ARG A 110 9.21 8.05 0.63
CA ARG A 110 8.86 9.36 1.21
C ARG A 110 9.97 10.39 0.99
N LYS A 111 11.22 10.02 1.23
CA LYS A 111 12.38 10.89 0.97
C LYS A 111 12.46 11.30 -0.50
N SER A 112 12.19 10.36 -1.41
CA SER A 112 12.21 10.60 -2.84
C SER A 112 11.03 11.47 -3.30
N GLU A 113 9.80 11.23 -2.82
CA GLU A 113 8.63 12.07 -3.11
C GLU A 113 8.81 13.50 -2.58
N ALA A 114 9.41 13.67 -1.39
CA ALA A 114 9.72 14.99 -0.82
C ALA A 114 10.74 15.78 -1.67
N ALA A 115 11.56 15.09 -2.46
CA ALA A 115 12.51 15.68 -3.39
C ALA A 115 11.98 15.76 -4.84
N ASP A 116 10.70 15.49 -5.08
CA ASP A 116 10.07 15.38 -6.41
C ASP A 116 10.74 14.33 -7.33
N ARG A 117 11.31 13.29 -6.74
CA ARG A 117 12.01 12.18 -7.42
C ARG A 117 11.13 10.95 -7.54
N THR A 118 10.10 11.04 -8.38
CA THR A 118 9.19 9.92 -8.69
C THR A 118 9.93 8.71 -9.25
N ASP A 119 10.96 8.95 -10.06
CA ASP A 119 11.85 7.93 -10.60
C ASP A 119 12.55 7.14 -9.48
N LEU A 120 13.17 7.81 -8.51
CA LEU A 120 13.84 7.17 -7.38
C LEU A 120 12.86 6.43 -6.46
N ALA A 121 11.70 7.04 -6.17
CA ALA A 121 10.63 6.38 -5.42
C ALA A 121 10.17 5.08 -6.11
N PHE A 122 10.01 5.14 -7.43
CA PHE A 122 9.64 3.97 -8.22
C PHE A 122 10.73 2.90 -8.22
N VAL A 123 12.01 3.28 -8.34
CA VAL A 123 13.15 2.35 -8.25
C VAL A 123 13.18 1.65 -6.89
N ALA A 124 13.05 2.37 -5.78
CA ALA A 124 13.01 1.77 -4.43
C ALA A 124 11.86 0.75 -4.30
N THR A 125 10.68 1.10 -4.82
CA THR A 125 9.52 0.19 -4.86
C THR A 125 9.81 -1.08 -5.66
N MET A 126 10.46 -0.95 -6.82
CA MET A 126 10.76 -2.10 -7.68
C MET A 126 11.87 -2.98 -7.10
N ILE A 127 12.84 -2.42 -6.37
CA ILE A 127 13.85 -3.20 -5.64
C ILE A 127 13.16 -4.15 -4.67
N TRP A 128 12.21 -3.66 -3.88
CA TRP A 128 11.39 -4.50 -3.01
C TRP A 128 10.52 -5.48 -3.81
N GLY A 129 9.85 -5.02 -4.87
CA GLY A 129 8.93 -5.85 -5.64
C GLY A 129 9.58 -7.02 -6.38
N TYR A 130 10.85 -6.89 -6.78
CA TYR A 130 11.60 -7.94 -7.46
C TYR A 130 12.53 -8.73 -6.53
N GLY A 131 12.97 -8.13 -5.42
CA GLY A 131 13.92 -8.73 -4.49
C GLY A 131 15.17 -9.25 -5.21
N SER A 132 15.41 -10.56 -5.09
CA SER A 132 16.57 -11.25 -5.68
C SER A 132 16.42 -11.60 -7.16
N SER A 133 15.28 -11.26 -7.80
CA SER A 133 15.03 -11.56 -9.21
C SER A 133 15.96 -10.80 -10.15
N GLY A 134 16.72 -11.53 -10.98
CA GLY A 134 17.70 -10.95 -11.89
C GLY A 134 17.12 -10.06 -13.01
N TYR A 135 15.83 -10.17 -13.32
CA TYR A 135 15.18 -9.37 -14.36
C TYR A 135 14.63 -8.03 -13.86
N GLY A 136 14.63 -7.78 -12.54
CA GLY A 136 14.09 -6.57 -11.92
C GLY A 136 14.69 -5.28 -12.46
N PRO A 137 16.04 -5.14 -12.51
CA PRO A 137 16.68 -3.95 -13.04
C PRO A 137 16.28 -3.63 -14.49
N TYR A 138 16.29 -4.65 -15.35
CA TYR A 138 15.93 -4.50 -16.77
C TYR A 138 14.47 -4.09 -16.96
N ARG A 139 13.54 -4.72 -16.23
CA ARG A 139 12.12 -4.37 -16.33
C ARG A 139 11.83 -2.99 -15.77
N THR A 140 12.49 -2.59 -14.69
CA THR A 140 12.37 -1.25 -14.11
C THR A 140 12.85 -0.19 -15.09
N ALA A 141 14.03 -0.38 -15.68
CA ALA A 141 14.55 0.52 -16.72
C ALA A 141 13.56 0.65 -17.88
N ARG A 142 13.06 -0.47 -18.41
CA ARG A 142 12.09 -0.46 -19.51
C ARG A 142 10.79 0.28 -19.19
N VAL A 143 10.30 0.18 -17.96
CA VAL A 143 9.14 0.96 -17.53
C VAL A 143 9.48 2.44 -17.57
N LEU A 144 10.56 2.84 -16.90
CA LEU A 144 10.95 4.25 -16.77
C LEU A 144 11.29 4.91 -18.12
N THR A 145 11.86 4.17 -19.07
CA THR A 145 12.24 4.73 -20.37
C THR A 145 11.17 4.59 -21.45
N GLY A 146 10.06 3.90 -21.17
CA GLY A 146 9.08 3.55 -22.20
C GLY A 146 9.64 2.67 -23.33
N GLY A 147 10.84 2.11 -23.17
CA GLY A 147 11.57 1.38 -24.21
C GLY A 147 12.57 2.23 -25.01
N SER A 148 12.78 3.50 -24.63
CA SER A 148 13.83 4.37 -25.18
C SER A 148 15.13 4.33 -24.35
N ASP A 149 16.10 5.17 -24.70
CA ASP A 149 17.40 5.30 -24.02
C ASP A 149 17.42 6.36 -22.89
N ALA A 150 16.31 7.07 -22.67
CA ALA A 150 16.19 8.11 -21.64
C ALA A 150 14.94 7.88 -20.79
N VAL A 151 14.92 8.41 -19.55
CA VAL A 151 13.72 8.40 -18.72
C VAL A 151 12.61 9.18 -19.42
N ASP A 152 11.43 8.58 -19.57
CA ASP A 152 10.27 9.18 -20.21
C ASP A 152 9.48 10.01 -19.18
N PRO A 153 9.43 11.36 -19.33
CA PRO A 153 8.71 12.22 -18.40
C PRO A 153 7.21 11.93 -18.36
N THR A 154 6.63 11.39 -19.44
CA THR A 154 5.22 11.01 -19.48
C THR A 154 4.94 9.78 -18.62
N VAL A 155 5.91 8.88 -18.46
CA VAL A 155 5.81 7.76 -17.52
C VAL A 155 5.81 8.27 -16.09
N LEU A 156 6.71 9.20 -15.76
CA LEU A 156 6.77 9.79 -14.42
C LEU A 156 5.47 10.50 -14.06
N GLU A 157 4.90 11.27 -14.99
CA GLU A 157 3.63 11.96 -14.75
C GLU A 157 2.47 10.97 -14.54
N ARG A 158 2.41 9.88 -15.32
CA ARG A 158 1.40 8.83 -15.11
C ARG A 158 1.51 8.19 -13.71
N LEU A 159 2.74 7.91 -13.26
CA LEU A 159 3.00 7.37 -11.92
C LEU A 159 2.55 8.33 -10.82
N ARG A 160 2.93 9.61 -10.91
CA ARG A 160 2.51 10.67 -9.96
C ARG A 160 0.99 10.86 -9.94
N SER A 161 0.39 10.96 -11.12
CA SER A 161 -1.05 11.21 -11.25
C SER A 161 -1.87 10.06 -10.67
N ALA A 162 -1.44 8.82 -10.87
CA ALA A 162 -2.06 7.65 -10.26
C ALA A 162 -1.89 7.60 -8.74
N ALA A 163 -0.69 7.90 -8.22
CA ALA A 163 -0.44 7.99 -6.79
C ALA A 163 -1.33 9.07 -6.13
N ARG A 164 -1.40 10.26 -6.73
CA ARG A 164 -2.30 11.33 -6.29
C ARG A 164 -3.77 10.91 -6.33
N THR A 165 -4.20 10.23 -7.40
CA THR A 165 -5.56 9.70 -7.53
C THR A 165 -5.86 8.69 -6.42
N ALA A 166 -4.93 7.78 -6.13
CA ALA A 166 -5.09 6.81 -5.04
C ALA A 166 -5.20 7.47 -3.67
N ARG A 167 -4.34 8.47 -3.39
CA ARG A 167 -4.37 9.23 -2.13
C ARG A 167 -5.65 10.04 -1.92
N THR A 168 -6.22 10.60 -2.99
CA THR A 168 -7.34 11.54 -2.89
C THR A 168 -8.71 10.90 -3.14
N GLN A 169 -8.76 9.80 -3.90
CA GLN A 169 -10.00 9.15 -4.34
C GLN A 169 -10.03 7.65 -3.98
N GLY A 170 -9.03 7.16 -3.23
CA GLY A 170 -8.95 5.79 -2.76
C GLY A 170 -8.28 4.81 -3.73
N ALA A 171 -7.92 3.64 -3.18
CA ALA A 171 -7.15 2.60 -3.86
C ALA A 171 -7.76 2.14 -5.20
N LEU A 172 -9.10 2.01 -5.27
CA LEU A 172 -9.80 1.57 -6.47
C LEU A 172 -9.65 2.57 -7.64
N SER A 173 -9.74 3.87 -7.35
CA SER A 173 -9.53 4.96 -8.30
C SER A 173 -8.10 4.95 -8.84
N GLY A 174 -7.12 4.77 -7.95
CA GLY A 174 -5.71 4.62 -8.33
C GLY A 174 -5.47 3.40 -9.22
N PHE A 175 -6.04 2.25 -8.87
CA PHE A 175 -5.97 1.03 -9.69
C PHE A 175 -6.58 1.27 -11.07
N TYR A 176 -7.77 1.86 -11.14
CA TYR A 176 -8.44 2.16 -12.40
C TYR A 176 -7.60 3.09 -13.27
N ALA A 177 -7.04 4.16 -12.70
CA ALA A 177 -6.19 5.12 -13.40
C ALA A 177 -4.94 4.47 -14.01
N MET A 178 -4.25 3.59 -13.27
CA MET A 178 -3.07 2.88 -13.78
C MET A 178 -3.40 1.79 -14.79
N ARG A 179 -4.60 1.22 -14.70
CA ARG A 179 -5.00 0.13 -15.57
C ARG A 179 -5.45 0.62 -16.95
N ASN A 180 -6.07 1.78 -17.02
CA ASN A 180 -6.74 2.27 -18.21
C ASN A 180 -6.01 3.46 -18.84
N LEU A 181 -6.28 3.72 -20.11
CA LEU A 181 -5.78 4.94 -20.75
C LEU A 181 -6.49 6.17 -20.15
N PRO A 182 -5.81 7.33 -20.06
CA PRO A 182 -4.44 7.58 -20.50
C PRO A 182 -3.35 7.23 -19.46
N GLY A 183 -3.72 6.80 -18.25
CA GLY A 183 -2.79 6.57 -17.13
C GLY A 183 -1.97 5.28 -17.22
N ARG A 184 -2.32 4.36 -18.13
CA ARG A 184 -1.60 3.11 -18.35
C ARG A 184 -0.14 3.33 -18.74
N VAL A 185 0.77 2.68 -18.01
CA VAL A 185 2.21 2.68 -18.27
C VAL A 185 2.61 1.36 -18.96
N SER A 186 3.34 1.46 -20.07
CA SER A 186 3.86 0.30 -20.80
C SER A 186 4.83 -0.52 -19.92
N TYR A 187 4.80 -1.84 -20.09
CA TYR A 187 5.64 -2.80 -19.35
C TYR A 187 5.40 -2.90 -17.84
N LEU A 188 4.54 -2.05 -17.27
CA LEU A 188 4.19 -2.09 -15.87
C LEU A 188 2.92 -2.91 -15.65
N GLY A 189 3.12 -4.15 -15.20
CA GLY A 189 2.01 -5.08 -14.92
C GLY A 189 1.27 -4.76 -13.61
N PRO A 190 0.04 -5.27 -13.43
CA PRO A 190 -0.78 -4.99 -12.26
C PRO A 190 -0.16 -5.27 -10.91
N ALA A 191 0.48 -6.42 -10.77
CA ALA A 191 1.17 -6.79 -9.53
C ALA A 191 2.27 -5.82 -9.10
N PHE A 192 2.84 -5.05 -10.03
CA PHE A 192 3.89 -4.07 -9.74
C PHE A 192 3.34 -2.67 -9.60
N PHE A 193 2.30 -2.29 -10.36
CA PHE A 193 1.67 -1.01 -10.12
C PHE A 193 0.92 -0.97 -8.79
N THR A 194 0.35 -2.09 -8.31
CA THR A 194 -0.27 -2.11 -6.97
C THR A 194 0.76 -1.93 -5.87
N LYS A 195 2.00 -2.41 -6.07
CA LYS A 195 3.13 -2.12 -5.17
C LYS A 195 3.49 -0.64 -5.17
N TRP A 196 3.52 -0.01 -6.34
CA TRP A 196 3.68 1.45 -6.46
C TRP A 196 2.58 2.22 -5.72
N LEU A 197 1.31 1.84 -5.92
CA LEU A 197 0.20 2.46 -5.21
C LEU A 197 0.32 2.27 -3.70
N TYR A 198 0.66 1.06 -3.23
CA TYR A 198 0.88 0.78 -1.81
C TYR A 198 1.91 1.74 -1.19
N PHE A 199 3.12 1.82 -1.74
CA PHE A 199 4.18 2.65 -1.14
C PHE A 199 3.90 4.16 -1.20
N THR A 200 3.12 4.61 -2.19
CA THR A 200 2.77 6.03 -2.34
C THR A 200 1.51 6.43 -1.57
N THR A 201 0.75 5.46 -1.05
CA THR A 201 -0.45 5.71 -0.23
C THR A 201 -0.29 5.33 1.23
N ALA A 202 0.70 4.51 1.60
CA ALA A 202 0.98 4.14 2.98
C ALA A 202 1.69 5.28 3.75
N THR A 203 1.02 6.42 3.90
CA THR A 203 1.64 7.68 4.34
C THR A 203 1.95 7.72 5.84
N ALA A 204 1.19 7.03 6.69
CA ALA A 204 1.44 6.96 8.13
C ALA A 204 2.34 5.78 8.56
N GLY A 205 2.46 4.74 7.73
CA GLY A 205 3.29 3.57 8.02
C GLY A 205 2.93 2.35 7.17
N PRO A 206 3.62 1.20 7.34
CA PRO A 206 3.37 -0.03 6.57
C PRO A 206 1.93 -0.53 6.60
N ASP A 207 1.24 -0.30 7.71
CA ASP A 207 -0.12 -0.77 7.97
C ASP A 207 -1.14 0.37 7.97
N SER A 208 -0.84 1.50 7.31
CA SER A 208 -1.72 2.68 7.25
C SER A 208 -3.09 2.36 6.65
N ASP A 209 -4.15 2.97 7.16
CA ASP A 209 -5.53 2.75 6.70
C ASP A 209 -5.77 3.20 5.26
N ASP A 210 -5.03 4.21 4.81
CA ASP A 210 -5.06 4.76 3.45
C ASP A 210 -4.22 3.95 2.44
N ALA A 211 -3.42 2.98 2.90
CA ALA A 211 -2.56 2.19 2.05
C ALA A 211 -3.37 1.33 1.07
N ALA A 212 -3.15 1.54 -0.23
CA ALA A 212 -3.70 0.70 -1.29
C ALA A 212 -3.07 -0.70 -1.21
N PRO A 213 -3.84 -1.76 -0.92
CA PRO A 213 -3.29 -3.09 -0.70
C PRO A 213 -2.73 -3.71 -1.99
N VAL A 214 -1.66 -4.49 -1.87
CA VAL A 214 -0.99 -5.12 -3.02
C VAL A 214 -1.76 -6.36 -3.45
N LEU A 215 -2.28 -6.35 -4.68
CA LEU A 215 -2.78 -7.54 -5.35
C LEU A 215 -1.71 -8.10 -6.32
N ASP A 216 -1.07 -9.20 -5.94
CA ASP A 216 -0.18 -9.96 -6.82
C ASP A 216 -0.56 -11.44 -6.93
N MET A 217 0.26 -12.22 -7.65
CA MET A 217 -0.02 -13.62 -7.92
C MET A 217 -0.10 -14.46 -6.65
N ARG A 218 0.74 -14.18 -5.63
CA ARG A 218 0.73 -14.94 -4.38
C ARG A 218 -0.54 -14.69 -3.60
N VAL A 219 -0.92 -13.42 -3.46
CA VAL A 219 -2.18 -13.03 -2.79
C VAL A 219 -3.39 -13.59 -3.54
N ARG A 220 -3.42 -13.48 -4.87
CA ARG A 220 -4.50 -14.05 -5.71
C ARG A 220 -4.61 -15.56 -5.53
N ASP A 221 -3.51 -16.29 -5.65
CA ASP A 221 -3.50 -17.75 -5.63
C ASP A 221 -3.88 -18.28 -4.23
N TRP A 222 -3.44 -17.58 -3.18
CA TRP A 222 -3.86 -17.86 -1.82
C TRP A 222 -5.37 -17.67 -1.65
N ILE A 223 -5.95 -16.55 -2.11
CA ILE A 223 -7.39 -16.29 -2.02
C ILE A 223 -8.19 -17.33 -2.83
N ALA A 224 -7.73 -17.66 -4.03
CA ALA A 224 -8.37 -18.68 -4.87
C ALA A 224 -8.40 -20.05 -4.18
N THR A 225 -7.31 -20.41 -3.51
CA THR A 225 -7.15 -21.71 -2.84
C THR A 225 -7.96 -21.79 -1.54
N ASN A 226 -7.94 -20.73 -0.73
CA ASN A 226 -8.46 -20.77 0.64
C ASN A 226 -9.88 -20.21 0.78
N ALA A 227 -10.31 -19.33 -0.13
CA ALA A 227 -11.63 -18.69 -0.09
C ALA A 227 -12.48 -18.98 -1.34
N GLY A 228 -11.96 -19.71 -2.33
CA GLY A 228 -12.69 -20.05 -3.55
C GLY A 228 -12.93 -18.87 -4.51
N VAL A 229 -12.43 -17.67 -4.21
CA VAL A 229 -12.67 -16.46 -5.01
C VAL A 229 -11.60 -16.31 -6.10
N GLN A 230 -12.03 -16.29 -7.36
CA GLN A 230 -11.14 -16.18 -8.52
C GLN A 230 -10.91 -14.72 -8.92
N LEU A 231 -9.84 -14.12 -8.42
CA LEU A 231 -9.48 -12.73 -8.72
C LEU A 231 -8.67 -12.62 -10.02
N ARG A 232 -9.00 -11.62 -10.84
CA ARG A 232 -8.18 -11.21 -11.99
C ARG A 232 -7.32 -10.00 -11.63
N LEU A 233 -5.99 -10.20 -11.61
CA LEU A 233 -5.01 -9.12 -11.34
C LEU A 233 -5.20 -7.89 -12.23
N ASP A 234 -5.80 -8.09 -13.39
CA ASP A 234 -5.81 -7.16 -14.51
C ASP A 234 -7.16 -6.43 -14.67
N LYS A 235 -8.10 -6.60 -13.73
CA LYS A 235 -9.47 -6.06 -13.83
C LYS A 235 -9.85 -5.20 -12.63
N THR A 236 -10.40 -4.02 -12.90
CA THR A 236 -10.90 -3.10 -11.87
C THR A 236 -11.97 -3.73 -10.99
N TRP A 237 -12.91 -4.49 -11.57
CA TRP A 237 -13.94 -5.19 -10.80
C TRP A 237 -13.36 -6.24 -9.85
N ALA A 238 -12.30 -6.94 -10.25
CA ALA A 238 -11.67 -7.93 -9.40
C ALA A 238 -10.87 -7.26 -8.28
N TYR A 239 -10.23 -6.12 -8.55
CA TYR A 239 -9.61 -5.32 -7.49
C TYR A 239 -10.65 -4.79 -6.50
N HIS A 240 -11.84 -4.38 -6.97
CA HIS A 240 -12.95 -4.02 -6.08
C HIS A 240 -13.39 -5.20 -5.19
N GLN A 241 -13.62 -6.39 -5.76
CA GLN A 241 -13.93 -7.60 -4.98
C GLN A 241 -12.84 -7.92 -3.95
N TYR A 242 -11.58 -7.75 -4.33
CA TYR A 242 -10.45 -7.89 -3.42
C TYR A 242 -10.52 -6.91 -2.24
N LEU A 243 -10.83 -5.63 -2.47
CA LEU A 243 -11.03 -4.67 -1.38
C LEU A 243 -12.20 -5.07 -0.47
N GLN A 244 -13.31 -5.57 -1.03
CA GLN A 244 -14.45 -6.07 -0.24
C GLN A 244 -14.08 -7.25 0.66
N LEU A 245 -13.26 -8.19 0.16
CA LEU A 245 -12.74 -9.30 0.98
C LEU A 245 -11.90 -8.77 2.15
N LEU A 246 -10.97 -7.85 1.88
CA LEU A 246 -10.10 -7.30 2.92
C LEU A 246 -10.91 -6.52 3.98
N ASP A 247 -11.92 -5.75 3.57
CA ASP A 247 -12.78 -5.02 4.50
C ASP A 247 -13.56 -5.99 5.41
N ALA A 248 -14.15 -7.04 4.84
CA ALA A 248 -14.90 -8.02 5.63
C ALA A 248 -13.98 -8.80 6.59
N TRP A 249 -12.78 -9.16 6.14
CA TRP A 249 -11.82 -9.91 6.95
C TRP A 249 -11.07 -9.04 7.96
N ALA A 250 -11.08 -7.72 7.79
CA ALA A 250 -10.48 -6.77 8.71
C ALA A 250 -11.25 -6.59 10.03
N VAL A 251 -12.57 -6.85 10.05
CA VAL A 251 -13.42 -6.67 11.23
C VAL A 251 -13.10 -7.75 12.26
N ARG A 252 -12.43 -7.41 13.36
CA ARG A 252 -12.06 -8.34 14.46
C ARG A 252 -12.71 -7.90 15.79
N PRO A 253 -12.76 -8.78 16.82
CA PRO A 253 -13.36 -8.43 18.12
C PRO A 253 -12.82 -7.17 18.80
N ALA A 254 -11.51 -6.91 18.71
CA ALA A 254 -10.87 -5.76 19.36
C ALA A 254 -10.83 -4.50 18.48
N GLY A 255 -11.25 -4.58 17.21
CA GLY A 255 -11.22 -3.45 16.28
C GLY A 255 -11.18 -3.86 14.81
N THR A 256 -11.10 -2.87 13.93
CA THR A 256 -10.94 -3.09 12.49
C THR A 256 -9.49 -2.87 12.10
N LEU A 257 -8.86 -3.87 11.49
CA LEU A 257 -7.51 -3.79 10.96
C LEU A 257 -7.48 -3.05 9.61
N SER A 258 -6.35 -2.51 9.21
CA SER A 258 -6.22 -1.93 7.87
C SER A 258 -6.22 -3.00 6.78
N ARG A 259 -6.67 -2.65 5.57
CA ARG A 259 -6.58 -3.53 4.39
C ARG A 259 -5.15 -4.00 4.15
N ALA A 260 -4.16 -3.12 4.34
CA ALA A 260 -2.74 -3.44 4.21
C ALA A 260 -2.29 -4.49 5.23
N THR A 261 -2.82 -4.46 6.46
CA THR A 261 -2.54 -5.48 7.49
C THR A 261 -3.05 -6.85 7.05
N VAL A 262 -4.31 -6.93 6.61
CA VAL A 262 -4.92 -8.19 6.15
C VAL A 262 -4.18 -8.75 4.93
N GLU A 263 -3.87 -7.89 3.94
CA GLU A 263 -3.06 -8.27 2.78
C GLU A 263 -1.70 -8.85 3.19
N ARG A 264 -1.00 -8.18 4.11
CA ARG A 264 0.33 -8.58 4.54
C ARG A 264 0.33 -9.94 5.22
N VAL A 265 -0.70 -10.23 6.02
CA VAL A 265 -0.87 -11.54 6.64
C VAL A 265 -1.15 -12.61 5.57
N ILE A 266 -2.04 -12.35 4.61
CA ILE A 266 -2.26 -13.26 3.46
C ILE A 266 -0.95 -13.55 2.74
N PHE A 267 -0.15 -12.52 2.46
CA PHE A 267 1.15 -12.69 1.80
C PHE A 267 2.10 -13.59 2.62
N SER A 268 2.08 -13.48 3.95
CA SER A 268 2.92 -14.32 4.83
C SER A 268 2.51 -15.79 4.87
N LEU A 269 1.24 -16.08 4.55
CA LEU A 269 0.66 -17.42 4.47
C LEU A 269 0.76 -18.05 3.07
N SER A 270 1.25 -17.29 2.08
CA SER A 270 1.33 -17.69 0.67
C SER A 270 2.68 -18.26 0.24
#